data_AF-A0A161RIS3-F1
#
_entry.id   AF-A0A161RIS3-F1
#
_cell.length_a   1.000
_cell.length_b   1.000
_cell.length_c   1.000
_cell.angle_alpha   90.00
_cell.angle_beta   90.00
_cell.angle_gamma   90.00
#
_symmetry.space_group_name_H-M   'P 1'
#
loop_
_entity.id
_entity.type
_entity.pdbx_description
1 polymer ?
#
loop_
_entity_poly.entity_id
_entity_poly.type
_entity_poly.pdbx_seq_one_letter_code
_entity_poly.pdbx_strand_id
1 'polypeptide(L)'
;MYKVTEAFPPRLQPVFAGGGLTGETILNTLPPSGHWGNYLSGYSMFARPSWRQSELDVGKEYPDYDDQVAFKDREEVSKVTKGSTRPDFYTEGHSLEVKNYDLSTLSKRSNLVRVIVKQVNDRVDNLPIDTKQTVIINIRGQTVPEDALFDIVRKIREKSKETPEVIFKRED
;
A
#
# COMPACT_ATOMS: atom_id res chain seq x y z
N MET A 1 -39.55 4.91 34.49
CA MET A 1 -39.70 4.53 33.07
C MET A 1 -38.96 5.57 32.24
N TYR A 2 -37.77 5.23 31.75
CA TYR A 2 -37.04 6.04 30.78
C TYR A 2 -36.42 5.07 29.77
N LYS A 3 -36.94 5.07 28.54
CA LYS A 3 -36.33 4.36 27.41
C LYS A 3 -35.24 5.26 26.85
N VAL A 4 -33.98 4.86 26.95
CA VAL A 4 -32.90 5.45 26.17
C VAL A 4 -33.04 4.88 24.77
N THR A 5 -33.49 5.70 23.83
CA THR A 5 -33.48 5.37 22.41
C THR A 5 -32.12 5.84 21.91
N GLU A 6 -31.16 4.93 21.76
CA GLU A 6 -29.92 5.21 21.06
C GLU A 6 -30.26 5.50 19.60
N ALA A 7 -30.27 6.78 19.23
CA ALA A 7 -30.31 7.18 17.85
C ALA A 7 -28.95 6.81 17.23
N PHE A 8 -28.89 5.65 16.58
CA PHE A 8 -27.81 5.39 15.62
C PHE A 8 -27.84 6.52 14.59
N PRO A 9 -26.71 7.21 14.33
CA PRO A 9 -26.67 8.15 13.22
C PRO A 9 -27.03 7.40 11.95
N PRO A 10 -27.81 8.00 11.03
CA PRO A 10 -28.18 7.34 9.79
C PRO A 10 -26.90 6.88 9.10
N ARG A 11 -26.82 5.57 8.84
CA ARG A 11 -25.80 4.98 7.98
C ARG A 11 -25.90 5.70 6.65
N LEU A 12 -24.99 6.62 6.37
CA LEU A 12 -24.84 7.22 5.06
C LEU A 12 -24.53 6.07 4.09
N GLN A 13 -25.56 5.55 3.45
CA GLN A 13 -25.38 4.71 2.28
C GLN A 13 -24.78 5.63 1.22
N PRO A 14 -23.58 5.34 0.70
CA PRO A 14 -23.13 6.05 -0.48
C PRO A 14 -24.14 5.72 -1.58
N VAL A 15 -24.91 6.71 -1.99
CA VAL A 15 -25.69 6.63 -3.22
C VAL A 15 -24.64 6.59 -4.34
N PHE A 16 -24.23 5.38 -4.71
CA PHE A 16 -23.48 5.14 -5.92
C PHE A 16 -24.43 5.34 -7.10
N ALA A 17 -24.57 6.58 -7.54
CA ALA A 17 -25.12 6.93 -8.84
C ALA A 17 -24.14 7.90 -9.49
N GLY A 18 -23.64 7.51 -10.66
CA GLY A 18 -22.51 8.13 -11.34
C GLY A 18 -22.55 9.65 -11.41
N GLY A 19 -21.43 10.27 -11.07
CA GLY A 19 -21.19 11.69 -11.13
C GLY A 19 -20.02 12.04 -10.22
N GLY A 20 -18.87 12.39 -10.81
CA GLY A 20 -17.69 12.77 -10.04
C GLY A 20 -18.00 13.92 -9.10
N LEU A 21 -17.83 13.68 -7.79
CA LEU A 21 -18.00 14.71 -6.77
C LEU A 21 -16.69 15.50 -6.69
N THR A 22 -16.72 16.74 -7.14
CA THR A 22 -15.60 17.68 -6.93
C THR A 22 -15.54 18.08 -5.45
N GLY A 23 -14.35 18.45 -4.97
CA GLY A 23 -14.11 18.79 -3.55
C GLY A 23 -15.09 19.84 -2.98
N GLU A 24 -15.63 20.71 -3.81
CA GLU A 24 -16.60 21.74 -3.43
C GLU A 24 -17.98 21.18 -3.06
N THR A 25 -18.46 20.15 -3.78
CA THR A 25 -19.77 19.52 -3.46
C THR A 25 -19.77 18.83 -2.10
N ILE A 26 -18.63 18.28 -1.68
CA ILE A 26 -18.49 17.57 -0.42
C ILE A 26 -18.52 18.55 0.76
N LEU A 27 -17.84 19.70 0.62
CA LEU A 27 -17.80 20.73 1.65
C LEU A 27 -19.20 21.27 1.99
N ASN A 28 -20.08 21.36 1.00
CA ASN A 28 -21.45 21.87 1.14
C ASN A 28 -22.44 20.86 1.75
N THR A 29 -22.08 19.58 1.86
CA THR A 29 -22.95 18.54 2.46
C THR A 29 -22.70 18.30 3.95
N LEU A 30 -21.69 18.97 4.52
CA LEU A 30 -21.30 18.77 5.91
C LEU A 30 -22.07 19.72 6.85
N PRO A 31 -22.55 19.23 8.01
CA PRO A 31 -23.38 20.03 8.91
C PRO A 31 -22.58 21.22 9.49
N PRO A 32 -23.21 22.40 9.65
CA PRO A 32 -22.52 23.64 10.02
C PRO A 32 -22.02 23.69 11.47
N SER A 33 -22.39 22.74 12.34
CA SER A 33 -21.99 22.69 13.75
C SER A 33 -20.83 21.73 13.98
N GLY A 34 -19.72 22.26 14.47
CA GLY A 34 -18.39 21.63 14.44
C GLY A 34 -18.21 20.37 15.28
N HIS A 35 -17.59 19.38 14.64
CA HIS A 35 -16.30 18.80 15.04
C HIS A 35 -15.77 18.02 13.83
N TRP A 36 -15.03 18.70 12.96
CA TRP A 36 -14.64 18.21 11.62
C TRP A 36 -13.62 17.08 11.65
N GLY A 37 -12.89 16.89 12.77
CA GLY A 37 -11.78 15.96 12.86
C GLY A 37 -12.16 14.51 12.53
N ASN A 38 -13.35 14.06 12.95
CA ASN A 38 -13.79 12.68 12.72
C ASN A 38 -14.33 12.47 11.30
N TYR A 39 -15.00 13.48 10.72
CA TYR A 39 -15.55 13.39 9.36
C TYR A 39 -14.46 13.49 8.29
N LEU A 40 -13.50 14.40 8.46
CA LEU A 40 -12.35 14.52 7.58
C LEU A 40 -11.43 13.29 7.69
N SER A 41 -11.21 12.76 8.90
CA SER A 41 -10.45 11.51 9.09
C SER A 41 -11.14 10.32 8.41
N GLY A 42 -12.47 10.22 8.48
CA GLY A 42 -13.25 9.24 7.73
C GLY A 42 -13.14 9.45 6.21
N TYR A 43 -13.20 10.70 5.73
CA TYR A 43 -13.06 11.04 4.31
C TYR A 43 -11.65 10.72 3.76
N SER A 44 -10.59 11.01 4.51
CA SER A 44 -9.23 10.59 4.17
C SER A 44 -9.08 9.07 4.18
N MET A 45 -9.85 8.35 5.01
CA MET A 45 -9.92 6.89 4.98
C MET A 45 -10.63 6.36 3.72
N PHE A 46 -11.56 7.13 3.12
CA PHE A 46 -12.17 6.83 1.81
C PHE A 46 -11.30 7.22 0.61
N ALA A 47 -10.30 8.09 0.79
CA ALA A 47 -9.33 8.46 -0.25
C ALA A 47 -8.21 7.42 -0.42
N ARG A 48 -7.94 6.62 0.62
CA ARG A 48 -6.87 5.61 0.55
C ARG A 48 -7.34 4.36 -0.19
N PRO A 49 -6.66 3.93 -1.27
CA PRO A 49 -6.99 2.68 -1.95
C PRO A 49 -6.78 1.49 -1.02
N SER A 50 -7.50 0.39 -1.26
CA SER A 50 -7.23 -0.88 -0.58
C SER A 50 -5.89 -1.47 -1.03
N TRP A 51 -5.34 -2.42 -0.27
CA TRP A 51 -4.13 -3.15 -0.68
C TRP A 51 -4.33 -3.81 -2.05
N ARG A 52 -5.49 -4.45 -2.25
CA ARG A 52 -5.83 -5.11 -3.51
C ARG A 52 -5.96 -4.13 -4.67
N GLN A 53 -6.58 -2.97 -4.44
CA GLN A 53 -6.67 -1.92 -5.46
C GLN A 53 -5.27 -1.38 -5.81
N SER A 54 -4.36 -1.30 -4.83
CA SER A 54 -2.99 -0.85 -5.08
C SER A 54 -2.24 -1.81 -6.00
N GLU A 55 -2.37 -3.12 -5.78
CA GLU A 55 -1.81 -4.14 -6.68
C GLU A 55 -2.44 -4.05 -8.07
N LEU A 56 -3.76 -3.91 -8.18
CA LEU A 56 -4.45 -3.81 -9.46
C LEU A 56 -4.04 -2.56 -10.25
N ASP A 57 -3.88 -1.42 -9.57
CA ASP A 57 -3.45 -0.18 -10.23
C ASP A 57 -2.02 -0.30 -10.73
N VAL A 58 -1.10 -0.81 -9.91
CA VAL A 58 0.27 -1.08 -10.33
C VAL A 58 0.30 -2.11 -11.46
N GLY A 59 -0.44 -3.21 -11.37
CA GLY A 59 -0.48 -4.22 -12.42
C GLY A 59 -0.92 -3.68 -13.79
N LYS A 60 -1.76 -2.63 -13.83
CA LYS A 60 -2.11 -1.95 -15.09
C LYS A 60 -0.94 -1.16 -15.69
N GLU A 61 -0.04 -0.64 -14.86
CA GLU A 61 1.18 0.06 -15.29
C GLU A 61 2.28 -0.90 -15.75
N TYR A 62 2.21 -2.17 -15.34
CA TYR A 62 3.17 -3.22 -15.65
C TYR A 62 2.49 -4.44 -16.30
N PRO A 63 1.86 -4.29 -17.48
CA PRO A 63 1.05 -5.35 -18.11
C PRO A 63 1.86 -6.56 -18.57
N ASP A 64 3.17 -6.40 -18.79
CA ASP A 64 4.08 -7.45 -19.26
C ASP A 64 4.71 -8.25 -18.10
N TYR A 65 4.23 -8.08 -16.88
CA TYR A 65 4.72 -8.80 -15.71
C TYR A 65 3.75 -9.91 -15.34
N ASP A 66 4.31 -11.09 -15.11
CA ASP A 66 3.57 -12.24 -14.62
C ASP A 66 3.25 -12.07 -13.14
N ASP A 67 2.00 -12.33 -12.78
CA ASP A 67 1.59 -12.48 -11.41
C ASP A 67 1.77 -13.93 -10.96
N GLN A 68 1.87 -14.13 -9.63
CA GLN A 68 1.86 -15.46 -9.02
C GLN A 68 3.06 -16.39 -9.35
N VAL A 69 4.17 -15.89 -9.88
CA VAL A 69 5.39 -16.70 -10.14
C VAL A 69 6.18 -16.92 -8.85
N ALA A 70 6.51 -18.16 -8.53
CA ALA A 70 7.24 -18.50 -7.30
C ALA A 70 8.65 -19.01 -7.62
N PHE A 71 9.62 -18.65 -6.79
CA PHE A 71 11.02 -19.03 -6.94
C PHE A 71 11.58 -19.66 -5.69
N LYS A 72 12.46 -20.62 -5.88
CA LYS A 72 13.24 -21.21 -4.81
C LYS A 72 14.61 -21.60 -5.35
N ASP A 73 15.65 -21.28 -4.58
CA ASP A 73 17.03 -21.67 -4.93
C ASP A 73 17.42 -21.31 -6.38
N ARG A 74 17.00 -20.12 -6.86
CA ARG A 74 17.23 -19.55 -8.21
C ARG A 74 16.37 -20.11 -9.34
N GLU A 75 15.50 -21.07 -9.06
CA GLU A 75 14.65 -21.68 -10.07
C GLU A 75 13.17 -21.35 -9.83
N GLU A 76 12.40 -21.26 -10.93
CA GLU A 76 10.95 -21.16 -10.85
C GLU A 76 10.37 -22.49 -10.35
N VAL A 77 9.42 -22.41 -9.42
CA VAL A 77 8.80 -23.56 -8.78
C VAL A 77 7.28 -23.41 -8.70
N SER A 78 6.61 -24.51 -8.37
CA SER A 78 5.18 -24.47 -8.08
C SER A 78 4.84 -23.50 -6.94
N LYS A 79 3.70 -22.83 -7.05
CA LYS A 79 3.21 -21.78 -6.13
C LYS A 79 3.09 -22.22 -4.67
N VAL A 80 2.96 -23.52 -4.43
CA VAL A 80 2.79 -24.11 -3.08
C VAL A 80 4.09 -24.68 -2.51
N THR A 81 5.23 -24.46 -3.18
CA THR A 81 6.52 -25.00 -2.76
C THR A 81 6.97 -24.38 -1.45
N LYS A 82 7.19 -25.19 -0.42
CA LYS A 82 7.62 -24.70 0.90
C LYS A 82 8.99 -24.02 0.80
N GLY A 83 9.04 -22.79 1.31
CA GLY A 83 10.26 -21.97 1.34
C GLY A 83 10.50 -21.17 0.08
N SER A 84 9.60 -21.21 -0.92
CA SER A 84 9.70 -20.32 -2.08
C SER A 84 9.38 -18.87 -1.71
N THR A 85 9.98 -17.93 -2.43
CA THR A 85 9.53 -16.53 -2.46
C THR A 85 8.60 -16.30 -3.64
N ARG A 86 7.69 -15.32 -3.49
CA ARG A 86 6.78 -14.90 -4.55
C ARG A 86 6.72 -13.37 -4.53
N PRO A 87 7.30 -12.66 -5.52
CA PRO A 87 7.00 -11.25 -5.71
C PRO A 87 5.55 -11.08 -6.14
N ASP A 88 5.02 -9.86 -5.96
CA ASP A 88 3.67 -9.54 -6.45
C ASP A 88 3.63 -9.62 -7.99
N PHE A 89 4.70 -9.16 -8.64
CA PHE A 89 4.87 -9.26 -10.10
C PHE A 89 6.32 -9.59 -10.46
N TYR A 90 6.51 -10.30 -11.57
CA TYR A 90 7.83 -10.68 -12.08
C TYR A 90 7.88 -10.58 -13.61
N THR A 91 9.03 -10.16 -14.12
CA THR A 91 9.44 -10.37 -15.51
C THR A 91 10.91 -10.80 -15.49
N GLU A 92 11.43 -11.32 -16.61
CA GLU A 92 12.81 -11.82 -16.65
C GLU A 92 13.81 -10.76 -16.15
N GLY A 93 14.51 -11.08 -15.05
CA GLY A 93 15.49 -10.19 -14.43
C GLY A 93 14.95 -9.04 -13.59
N HIS A 94 13.63 -8.96 -13.33
CA HIS A 94 13.06 -7.89 -12.50
C HIS A 94 11.82 -8.31 -11.72
N SER A 95 11.78 -7.95 -10.44
CA SER A 95 10.67 -8.24 -9.52
C SER A 95 10.09 -6.97 -8.91
N LEU A 96 8.77 -6.94 -8.75
CA LEU A 96 8.03 -5.85 -8.12
C LEU A 96 7.33 -6.33 -6.85
N GLU A 97 7.34 -5.46 -5.84
CA GLU A 97 6.56 -5.64 -4.62
C GLU A 97 5.73 -4.39 -4.34
N VAL A 98 4.43 -4.56 -4.13
CA VAL A 98 3.51 -3.48 -3.77
C VAL A 98 3.25 -3.53 -2.27
N LYS A 99 3.32 -2.37 -1.62
CA LYS A 99 3.05 -2.19 -0.20
C LYS A 99 2.09 -1.04 0.01
N ASN A 100 0.99 -1.31 0.70
CA ASN A 100 0.03 -0.30 1.11
C ASN A 100 -0.07 -0.29 2.65
N TYR A 101 1.00 0.16 3.30
CA TYR A 101 1.08 0.25 4.76
C TYR A 101 0.63 1.64 5.23
N ASP A 102 0.04 1.68 6.42
CA ASP A 102 -0.21 2.93 7.12
C ASP A 102 1.11 3.49 7.67
N LEU A 103 1.46 4.72 7.33
CA LEU A 103 2.73 5.35 7.71
C LEU A 103 2.60 6.46 8.77
N SER A 104 1.40 6.60 9.35
CA SER A 104 1.07 7.66 10.32
C SER A 104 1.92 7.67 11.59
N THR A 105 2.53 6.55 11.97
CA THR A 105 3.35 6.45 13.19
C THR A 105 4.72 5.82 12.93
N LEU A 106 5.69 6.14 13.79
CA LEU A 106 7.05 5.56 13.72
C LEU A 106 7.03 4.02 13.83
N SER A 107 6.16 3.46 14.68
CA SER A 107 6.04 2.01 14.85
C SER A 107 5.55 1.34 13.56
N LYS A 108 4.53 1.91 12.90
CA LYS A 108 4.00 1.37 11.64
C LYS A 108 5.04 1.46 10.50
N ARG A 109 5.76 2.59 10.40
CA ARG A 109 6.89 2.75 9.47
C ARG A 109 8.00 1.74 9.71
N SER A 110 8.37 1.51 10.97
CA SER A 110 9.39 0.52 11.34
C SER A 110 8.96 -0.91 10.99
N ASN A 111 7.67 -1.24 11.14
CA ASN A 111 7.13 -2.53 10.72
C ASN A 111 7.18 -2.70 9.20
N LEU A 112 6.84 -1.66 8.42
CA LEU A 112 7.00 -1.69 6.96
C LEU A 112 8.45 -1.98 6.56
N VAL A 113 9.41 -1.23 7.13
CA VAL A 113 10.85 -1.44 6.86
C VAL A 113 11.25 -2.88 7.15
N ARG A 114 10.85 -3.43 8.31
CA ARG A 114 11.17 -4.82 8.68
C ARG A 114 10.65 -5.82 7.65
N VAL A 115 9.41 -5.62 7.18
CA VAL A 115 8.79 -6.51 6.19
C VAL A 115 9.50 -6.42 4.85
N ILE A 116 9.76 -5.22 4.35
CA ILE A 116 10.47 -5.02 3.07
C ILE A 116 11.86 -5.64 3.14
N VAL A 117 12.64 -5.34 4.17
CA VAL A 117 14.01 -5.88 4.32
C VAL A 117 13.99 -7.41 4.34
N LYS A 118 13.05 -8.02 5.07
CA LYS A 118 12.90 -9.47 5.08
C LYS A 118 12.63 -10.01 3.68
N GLN A 119 11.66 -9.44 2.97
CA GLN A 119 11.26 -9.93 1.64
C GLN A 119 12.35 -9.72 0.59
N VAL A 120 13.04 -8.57 0.62
CA VAL A 120 14.17 -8.30 -0.27
C VAL A 120 15.27 -9.33 -0.03
N ASN A 121 15.61 -9.60 1.24
CA ASN A 121 16.64 -10.58 1.57
C ASN A 121 16.22 -12.01 1.19
N ASP A 122 14.96 -12.38 1.42
CA ASP A 122 14.43 -13.68 0.99
C ASP A 122 14.51 -13.82 -0.55
N ARG A 123 14.38 -12.72 -1.29
CA ARG A 123 14.48 -12.68 -2.76
C ARG A 123 15.92 -12.71 -3.27
N VAL A 124 16.85 -12.06 -2.58
CA VAL A 124 18.29 -12.21 -2.86
C VAL A 124 18.69 -13.69 -2.85
N ASP A 125 18.13 -14.47 -1.93
CA ASP A 125 18.48 -15.88 -1.77
C ASP A 125 17.79 -16.78 -2.81
N ASN A 126 16.57 -16.44 -3.24
CA ASN A 126 15.71 -17.35 -4.02
C ASN A 126 15.48 -16.95 -5.48
N LEU A 127 15.51 -15.66 -5.84
CA LEU A 127 15.31 -15.22 -7.22
C LEU A 127 16.56 -15.50 -8.07
N PRO A 128 16.41 -15.63 -9.41
CA PRO A 128 17.55 -15.71 -10.32
C PRO A 128 18.59 -14.63 -10.03
N ILE A 129 19.86 -14.94 -10.25
CA ILE A 129 20.94 -13.98 -10.00
C ILE A 129 20.74 -12.71 -10.81
N ASP A 130 21.19 -11.57 -10.28
CA ASP A 130 21.06 -10.24 -10.89
C ASP A 130 19.61 -9.75 -11.10
N THR A 131 18.61 -10.43 -10.51
CA THR A 131 17.24 -9.95 -10.51
C THR A 131 17.13 -8.63 -9.76
N LYS A 132 16.75 -7.57 -10.48
CA LYS A 132 16.47 -6.26 -9.88
C LYS A 132 15.20 -6.34 -9.02
N GLN A 133 15.14 -5.54 -7.97
CA GLN A 133 14.00 -5.50 -7.07
C GLN A 133 13.51 -4.07 -6.89
N THR A 134 12.23 -3.82 -7.20
CA THR A 134 11.58 -2.53 -6.97
C THR A 134 10.41 -2.69 -6.01
N VAL A 135 10.35 -1.81 -5.02
CA VAL A 135 9.29 -1.79 -4.00
C VAL A 135 8.46 -0.52 -4.19
N ILE A 136 7.19 -0.69 -4.53
CA ILE A 136 6.22 0.39 -4.70
C ILE A 136 5.43 0.53 -3.40
N ILE A 137 5.66 1.63 -2.69
CA ILE A 137 4.96 1.97 -1.45
C ILE A 137 3.85 2.96 -1.79
N ASN A 138 2.60 2.49 -1.74
CA ASN A 138 1.44 3.32 -2.01
C ASN A 138 1.10 4.19 -0.79
N ILE A 139 1.22 5.51 -0.99
CA ILE A 139 0.95 6.54 0.03
C ILE A 139 -0.23 7.45 -0.34
N ARG A 140 -1.00 7.10 -1.39
CA ARG A 140 -2.26 7.78 -1.74
C ARG A 140 -3.20 7.84 -0.53
N GLY A 141 -3.84 9.00 -0.34
CA GLY A 141 -4.67 9.30 0.82
C GLY A 141 -3.93 9.40 2.17
N GLN A 142 -2.59 9.44 2.20
CA GLN A 142 -1.81 9.61 3.44
C GLN A 142 -0.97 10.88 3.43
N THR A 143 -1.01 11.65 4.52
CA THR A 143 -0.07 12.76 4.76
C THR A 143 1.16 12.22 5.47
N VAL A 144 2.23 11.98 4.72
CA VAL A 144 3.51 11.46 5.25
C VAL A 144 4.58 12.53 5.03
N PRO A 145 5.27 12.99 6.08
CA PRO A 145 6.29 14.01 5.92
C PRO A 145 7.51 13.45 5.19
N GLU A 146 8.21 14.29 4.41
CA GLU A 146 9.28 13.84 3.51
C GLU A 146 10.48 13.24 4.28
N ASP A 147 10.78 13.73 5.48
CA ASP A 147 11.79 13.18 6.38
C ASP A 147 11.48 11.72 6.78
N ALA A 148 10.20 11.39 6.94
CA ALA A 148 9.74 10.03 7.19
C ALA A 148 9.95 9.12 5.97
N LEU A 149 9.71 9.63 4.76
CA LEU A 149 9.95 8.88 3.52
C LEU A 149 11.43 8.62 3.32
N PHE A 150 12.26 9.63 3.53
CA PHE A 150 13.73 9.51 3.51
C PHE A 150 14.23 8.49 4.54
N ASP A 151 13.73 8.54 5.78
CA ASP A 151 14.11 7.60 6.83
C ASP A 151 13.73 6.16 6.49
N ILE A 152 12.57 5.93 5.86
CA ILE A 152 12.15 4.62 5.36
C ILE A 152 13.15 4.11 4.32
N VAL A 153 13.45 4.91 3.28
CA VAL A 153 14.38 4.52 2.21
C VAL A 153 15.76 4.24 2.77
N ARG A 154 16.29 5.13 3.62
CA ARG A 154 17.59 4.99 4.27
C ARG A 154 17.67 3.67 5.06
N LYS A 155 16.67 3.38 5.90
CA LYS A 155 16.66 2.15 6.70
C LYS A 155 16.52 0.88 5.87
N ILE A 156 15.80 0.92 4.75
CA ILE A 156 15.74 -0.22 3.82
C ILE A 156 17.12 -0.47 3.21
N ARG A 157 17.79 0.59 2.72
CA ARG A 157 19.14 0.51 2.14
C ARG A 157 20.19 0.01 3.12
N GLU A 158 20.17 0.49 4.35
CA GLU A 158 21.14 0.11 5.39
C GLU A 158 20.99 -1.35 5.87
N LYS A 159 19.80 -1.95 5.75
CA LYS A 159 19.48 -3.25 6.37
C LYS A 159 19.26 -4.39 5.39
N SER A 160 19.08 -4.09 4.11
CA SER A 160 18.88 -5.10 3.07
C SER A 160 20.22 -5.61 2.55
N LYS A 161 20.29 -6.88 2.16
CA LYS A 161 21.46 -7.51 1.52
C LYS A 161 21.82 -6.81 0.21
N GLU A 162 20.79 -6.38 -0.51
CA GLU A 162 20.88 -5.61 -1.75
C GLU A 162 20.01 -4.36 -1.63
N THR A 163 20.33 -3.32 -2.39
CA THR A 163 19.55 -2.08 -2.39
C THR A 163 18.42 -2.17 -3.42
N PRO A 164 17.15 -2.32 -3.00
CA PRO A 164 16.03 -2.23 -3.93
C PRO A 164 15.83 -0.78 -4.37
N GLU A 165 15.23 -0.61 -5.53
CA GLU A 165 14.58 0.65 -5.87
C GLU A 165 13.32 0.81 -5.02
N VAL A 166 13.06 2.04 -4.55
CA VAL A 166 11.87 2.34 -3.75
C VAL A 166 11.13 3.49 -4.39
N ILE A 167 9.88 3.24 -4.79
CA ILE A 167 9.01 4.21 -5.45
C ILE A 167 7.84 4.49 -4.51
N PHE A 168 7.56 5.77 -4.24
CA PHE A 168 6.36 6.17 -3.51
C PHE A 168 5.26 6.53 -4.50
N LYS A 169 4.19 5.73 -4.56
CA LYS A 169 3.02 6.06 -5.38
C LYS A 169 2.18 7.11 -4.65
N ARG A 170 2.15 8.31 -5.22
CA ARG A 170 1.39 9.49 -4.73
C ARG A 170 0.09 9.62 -5.54
N GLU A 171 -0.73 10.63 -5.21
CA GLU A 171 -1.84 11.01 -6.10
C GLU A 171 -1.25 11.45 -7.45
N ASP A 172 -1.96 11.13 -8.54
CA ASP A 172 -1.56 11.49 -9.91
C ASP A 172 -1.64 13.01 -10.16
#